data_AF-A0A6A5TRL7-F1
#
_entry.id   AF-A0A6A5TRL7-F1
#
_cell.length_a   1.000
_cell.length_b   1.000
_cell.length_c   1.000
_cell.angle_alpha   90.00
_cell.angle_beta   90.00
_cell.angle_gamma   90.00
#
_symmetry.space_group_name_H-M   'P 1'
#
loop_
_entity.id
_entity.type
_entity.pdbx_description
1 polymer ?
#
loop_
_entity_poly.entity_id
_entity_poly.type
_entity_poly.pdbx_seq_one_letter_code
_entity_poly.pdbx_strand_id
1 'polypeptide(L)'
;YGNKVIPISDKAVVKYGRGVKIEEFNNLEQAYHLLDPSIVRVPQPYRFFEDDDIGYLVMIYMKGNIIEEITDPFHISQIGRALRHFSSFQSTRPGPLGGGISRGLLWGEGTTPEYSLHGSVENLEHWFNRRLKHNGLCLSFKECDFVLCHLDIAPRNMLWLPGESTSLAIVDWASAGYYPRMFEWCLLNIFSGKDGRFQDLVKETMEPFTEWEKESQ
;
A
#
# COMPACT_ATOMS: atom_id res chain seq x y z
N TYR A 1 10.31 -3.21 -19.11
CA TYR A 1 11.13 -2.19 -18.43
C TYR A 1 10.40 -1.78 -17.15
N GLY A 2 10.94 -2.10 -15.97
CA GLY A 2 10.32 -1.75 -14.68
C GLY A 2 10.67 -0.32 -14.26
N ASN A 3 9.98 0.17 -13.22
CA ASN A 3 10.29 1.45 -12.58
C ASN A 3 11.72 1.42 -12.00
N LYS A 4 12.38 2.57 -11.95
CA LYS A 4 13.73 2.73 -11.39
C LYS A 4 13.74 3.81 -10.32
N VAL A 5 14.58 3.65 -9.30
CA VAL A 5 14.84 4.67 -8.28
C VAL A 5 16.32 5.03 -8.37
N ILE A 6 16.62 6.31 -8.58
CA ILE A 6 18.00 6.80 -8.65
C ILE A 6 18.19 8.00 -7.70
N PRO A 7 19.29 8.05 -6.93
CA PRO A 7 19.68 9.28 -6.23
C PRO A 7 20.01 10.38 -7.24
N ILE A 8 19.52 11.59 -6.96
CA ILE A 8 19.86 12.80 -7.74
C ILE A 8 20.69 13.79 -6.91
N SER A 9 20.77 13.59 -5.59
CA SER A 9 21.68 14.25 -4.66
C SER A 9 21.76 13.44 -3.36
N ASP A 10 22.57 13.89 -2.40
CA ASP A 10 22.63 13.30 -1.06
C ASP A 10 21.32 13.45 -0.25
N LYS A 11 20.36 14.23 -0.76
CA LYS A 11 19.09 14.54 -0.08
C LYS A 11 17.85 14.08 -0.83
N ALA A 12 17.96 13.68 -2.09
CA ALA A 12 16.80 13.42 -2.94
C ALA A 12 17.02 12.23 -3.88
N VAL A 13 15.93 11.49 -4.10
CA VAL A 13 15.82 10.44 -5.12
C VAL A 13 14.73 10.80 -6.12
N VAL A 14 14.84 10.24 -7.33
CA VAL A 14 13.74 10.19 -8.29
C VAL A 14 13.38 8.74 -8.58
N LYS A 15 12.11 8.40 -8.39
CA LYS A 15 11.49 7.19 -8.94
C LYS A 15 10.91 7.55 -10.30
N TYR A 16 11.24 6.80 -11.35
CA TYR A 16 10.72 7.08 -12.68
C TYR A 16 10.40 5.79 -13.47
N GLY A 17 9.44 5.90 -14.38
CA GLY A 17 9.03 4.81 -15.25
C GLY A 17 7.58 4.95 -15.72
N ARG A 18 7.17 4.10 -16.65
CA ARG A 18 5.79 4.08 -17.19
C ARG A 18 4.73 3.77 -16.13
N GLY A 19 5.13 3.07 -15.07
CA GLY A 19 4.24 2.71 -13.95
C GLY A 19 4.24 3.74 -12.82
N VAL A 20 5.04 4.80 -12.90
CA VAL A 20 5.02 5.90 -11.93
C VAL A 20 3.96 6.88 -12.38
N LYS A 21 2.94 7.10 -11.56
CA LYS A 21 1.77 7.92 -11.89
C LYS A 21 1.49 8.92 -10.79
N ILE A 22 0.71 9.95 -11.11
CA ILE A 22 0.34 11.01 -10.15
C ILE A 22 -0.33 10.45 -8.89
N GLU A 23 -1.05 9.32 -8.99
CA GLU A 23 -1.68 8.69 -7.83
C GLU A 23 -0.65 8.26 -6.76
N GLU A 24 0.54 7.81 -7.16
CA GLU A 24 1.60 7.48 -6.20
C GLU A 24 2.07 8.73 -5.44
N PHE A 25 2.23 9.86 -6.14
CA PHE A 25 2.59 11.13 -5.50
C PHE A 25 1.53 11.59 -4.52
N ASN A 26 0.25 11.60 -4.93
CA ASN A 26 -0.85 12.07 -4.08
C ASN A 26 -1.02 11.16 -2.86
N ASN A 27 -0.92 9.84 -3.04
CA ASN A 27 -0.97 8.89 -1.92
C ASN A 27 0.20 9.10 -0.95
N LEU A 28 1.41 9.27 -1.47
CA LEU A 28 2.60 9.52 -0.65
C LEU A 28 2.48 10.82 0.14
N GLU A 29 1.94 11.89 -0.46
CA GLU A 29 1.71 13.17 0.19
C GLU A 29 0.71 13.05 1.34
N GLN A 30 -0.44 12.40 1.10
CA GLN A 30 -1.42 12.17 2.16
C GLN A 30 -0.85 11.30 3.29
N ALA A 31 -0.14 10.22 2.96
CA ALA A 31 0.49 9.35 3.95
C ALA A 31 1.52 10.10 4.81
N TYR A 32 2.33 10.97 4.18
CA TYR A 32 3.32 11.80 4.87
C TYR A 32 2.69 12.75 5.89
N HIS A 33 1.50 13.28 5.60
CA HIS A 33 0.79 14.20 6.49
C HIS A 33 -0.04 13.48 7.57
N LEU A 34 -0.60 12.32 7.27
CA LEU A 34 -1.49 11.60 8.18
C LEU A 34 -0.74 10.77 9.23
N LEU A 35 0.37 10.15 8.85
CA LEU A 35 1.03 9.14 9.67
C LEU A 35 1.97 9.75 10.70
N ASP A 36 1.99 9.16 11.90
CA ASP A 36 2.82 9.63 13.00
C ASP A 36 4.27 9.19 12.75
N PRO A 37 5.21 10.14 12.55
CA PRO A 37 6.60 9.82 12.25
C PRO A 37 7.32 9.12 13.40
N SER A 38 6.77 9.13 14.62
CA SER A 38 7.28 8.36 15.76
C SER A 38 6.95 6.86 15.65
N ILE A 39 5.95 6.50 14.85
CA ILE A 39 5.54 5.11 14.60
C ILE A 39 6.17 4.59 13.31
N VAL A 40 6.03 5.34 12.22
CA VAL A 40 6.52 4.96 10.91
C VAL A 40 6.88 6.20 10.09
N ARG A 41 8.03 6.16 9.45
CA ARG A 41 8.48 7.24 8.56
C ARG A 41 7.96 7.01 7.14
N VAL A 42 7.64 8.11 6.48
CA VAL A 42 7.18 8.14 5.08
C VAL A 42 8.12 9.10 4.33
N PRO A 43 8.59 8.76 3.11
CA PRO A 43 9.36 9.71 2.32
C PRO A 43 8.55 10.99 2.08
N GLN A 44 9.14 12.14 2.35
CA GLN A 44 8.55 13.42 1.96
C GLN A 44 8.56 13.55 0.43
N PRO A 45 7.39 13.68 -0.23
CA PRO A 45 7.36 13.99 -1.65
C PRO A 45 7.78 15.45 -1.89
N TYR A 46 8.48 15.69 -3.00
CA TYR A 46 8.85 17.04 -3.43
C TYR A 46 8.09 17.48 -4.66
N ARG A 47 8.00 16.61 -5.68
CA ARG A 47 7.30 16.93 -6.92
C ARG A 47 6.99 15.69 -7.74
N PHE A 48 5.90 15.77 -8.50
CA PHE A 48 5.63 14.88 -9.63
C PHE A 48 5.61 15.66 -10.95
N PHE A 49 6.09 15.04 -12.02
CA PHE A 49 5.92 15.50 -13.40
C PHE A 49 5.99 14.32 -14.37
N GLU A 50 5.47 14.52 -15.58
CA GLU A 50 5.51 13.54 -16.66
C GLU A 50 6.27 14.12 -17.86
N ASP A 51 7.01 13.25 -18.54
CA ASP A 51 7.63 13.51 -19.84
C ASP A 51 7.30 12.32 -20.75
N ASP A 52 6.59 12.58 -21.85
CA ASP A 52 5.86 11.58 -22.63
C ASP A 52 5.02 10.64 -21.73
N ASP A 53 5.25 9.32 -21.81
CA ASP A 53 4.57 8.29 -21.01
C ASP A 53 5.33 7.94 -19.71
N ILE A 54 6.36 8.70 -19.34
CA ILE A 54 7.22 8.42 -18.17
C ILE A 54 6.88 9.39 -17.05
N GLY A 55 6.40 8.85 -15.92
CA GLY A 55 6.25 9.63 -14.70
C GLY A 55 7.55 9.71 -13.91
N TYR A 56 7.73 10.83 -13.23
CA TYR A 56 8.87 11.13 -12.36
C TYR A 56 8.36 11.60 -11.00
N LEU A 57 8.67 10.85 -9.95
CA LEU A 57 8.38 11.16 -8.57
C LEU A 57 9.68 11.52 -7.85
N VAL A 58 9.84 12.78 -7.51
CA VAL A 58 10.97 13.29 -6.73
C VAL A 58 10.57 13.35 -5.26
N MET A 59 11.40 12.75 -4.39
CA MET A 59 11.16 12.68 -2.95
C MET A 59 12.48 12.68 -2.17
N ILE A 60 12.40 12.85 -0.85
CA ILE A 60 13.56 12.79 0.03
C ILE A 60 14.31 11.46 -0.12
N TYR A 61 15.64 11.52 -0.11
CA TYR A 61 16.47 10.33 0.02
C TYR A 61 16.52 9.92 1.50
N MET A 62 16.01 8.75 1.81
CA MET A 62 16.11 8.17 3.14
C MET A 62 17.29 7.21 3.18
N LYS A 63 18.25 7.47 4.07
CA LYS A 63 19.45 6.65 4.23
C LYS A 63 19.14 5.47 5.15
N GLY A 64 18.63 4.40 4.58
CA GLY A 64 18.38 3.15 5.29
C GLY A 64 18.79 1.92 4.51
N ASN A 65 18.53 0.77 5.11
CA ASN A 65 18.84 -0.54 4.55
C ASN A 65 17.57 -1.32 4.31
N ILE A 66 17.50 -1.99 3.17
CA ILE A 66 16.50 -3.03 2.91
C ILE A 66 17.07 -4.34 3.45
N ILE A 67 16.25 -5.07 4.21
CA ILE A 67 16.56 -6.43 4.65
C ILE A 67 15.74 -7.36 3.77
N GLU A 68 16.39 -8.24 3.00
CA GLU A 68 15.70 -9.13 2.06
C GLU A 68 14.85 -10.19 2.79
N GLU A 69 15.40 -10.77 3.86
CA GLU A 69 14.73 -11.78 4.66
C GLU A 69 14.47 -11.24 6.08
N ILE A 70 13.25 -10.76 6.32
CA ILE A 70 12.83 -10.21 7.61
C ILE A 70 12.12 -11.33 8.40
N THR A 71 12.83 -11.90 9.37
CA THR A 71 12.30 -12.90 10.31
C THR A 71 12.45 -12.52 11.77
N ASP A 72 13.23 -11.48 12.04
CA ASP A 72 13.51 -11.03 13.40
C ASP A 72 12.24 -10.42 14.06
N PRO A 73 11.89 -10.85 15.29
CA PRO A 73 10.67 -10.40 15.97
C PRO A 73 10.59 -8.89 16.19
N PHE A 74 11.72 -8.21 16.39
CA PHE A 74 11.70 -6.76 16.57
C PHE A 74 11.23 -6.08 15.28
N HIS A 75 11.80 -6.45 14.14
CA HIS A 75 11.39 -5.90 12.84
C HIS A 75 9.92 -6.19 12.52
N ILE A 76 9.47 -7.43 12.74
CA ILE A 76 8.07 -7.83 12.56
C ILE A 76 7.14 -7.02 13.47
N SER A 77 7.51 -6.81 14.74
CA SER A 77 6.70 -6.02 15.68
C SER A 77 6.56 -4.55 15.26
N GLN A 78 7.61 -3.96 14.68
CA GLN A 78 7.58 -2.58 14.18
C GLN A 78 6.65 -2.43 12.98
N ILE A 79 6.65 -3.41 12.07
CA ILE A 79 5.72 -3.47 10.93
C ILE A 79 4.28 -3.63 11.44
N GLY A 80 4.04 -4.55 12.37
CA GLY A 80 2.73 -4.75 12.98
C GLY A 80 2.19 -3.50 13.68
N ARG A 81 3.08 -2.76 14.38
CA ARG A 81 2.72 -1.46 14.99
C ARG A 81 2.34 -0.42 13.92
N ALA A 82 3.05 -0.36 12.80
CA ALA A 82 2.70 0.51 11.68
C ALA A 82 1.35 0.13 11.05
N LEU A 83 1.09 -1.16 10.82
CA LEU A 83 -0.19 -1.62 10.28
C LEU A 83 -1.38 -1.34 11.21
N ARG A 84 -1.18 -1.46 12.53
CA ARG A 84 -2.20 -1.08 13.51
C ARG A 84 -2.43 0.43 13.57
N HIS A 85 -1.38 1.21 13.32
CA HIS A 85 -1.52 2.65 13.13
C HIS A 85 -2.33 2.98 11.87
N PHE A 86 -2.07 2.27 10.76
CA PHE A 86 -2.84 2.43 9.52
C PHE A 86 -4.32 2.11 9.72
N SER A 87 -4.64 1.01 10.41
CA SER A 87 -6.03 0.62 10.64
C SER A 87 -6.82 1.62 11.51
N SER A 88 -6.13 2.49 12.26
CA SER A 88 -6.78 3.55 13.04
C SER A 88 -7.36 4.69 12.19
N PHE A 89 -6.97 4.79 10.92
CA PHE A 89 -7.53 5.77 9.98
C PHE A 89 -8.65 5.14 9.17
N GLN A 90 -9.87 5.63 9.38
CA GLN A 90 -11.09 5.13 8.72
C GLN A 90 -11.63 6.15 7.70
N SER A 91 -12.35 5.64 6.71
CA SER A 91 -13.08 6.42 5.72
C SER A 91 -14.43 5.78 5.45
N THR A 92 -15.44 6.59 5.13
CA THR A 92 -16.73 6.11 4.63
C THR A 92 -16.72 5.88 3.12
N ARG A 93 -15.61 6.19 2.44
CA ARG A 93 -15.46 6.11 0.99
C ARG A 93 -14.20 5.29 0.63
N PRO A 94 -14.32 4.26 -0.23
CA PRO A 94 -13.17 3.51 -0.69
C PRO A 94 -12.41 4.21 -1.80
N GLY A 95 -11.11 3.97 -1.91
CA GLY A 95 -10.29 4.45 -3.02
C GLY A 95 -8.89 4.87 -2.60
N PRO A 96 -8.08 5.36 -3.56
CA PRO A 96 -6.72 5.79 -3.29
C PRO A 96 -6.68 6.90 -2.25
N LEU A 97 -5.62 6.92 -1.45
CA LEU A 97 -5.49 7.84 -0.33
C LEU A 97 -5.54 9.32 -0.78
N GLY A 98 -4.90 9.62 -1.91
CA GLY A 98 -4.94 10.92 -2.58
C GLY A 98 -6.04 11.08 -3.64
N GLY A 99 -6.98 10.13 -3.72
CA GLY A 99 -8.00 10.07 -4.77
C GLY A 99 -7.46 9.64 -6.14
N GLY A 100 -8.33 9.63 -7.15
CA GLY A 100 -7.98 9.23 -8.52
C GLY A 100 -8.21 7.75 -8.81
N ILE A 101 -7.26 7.12 -9.49
CA ILE A 101 -7.35 5.73 -9.97
C ILE A 101 -6.68 4.77 -8.99
N SER A 102 -7.35 3.67 -8.66
CA SER A 102 -6.75 2.62 -7.85
C SER A 102 -5.69 1.86 -8.66
N ARG A 103 -4.47 1.78 -8.11
CA ARG A 103 -3.31 1.11 -8.72
C ARG A 103 -2.87 -0.07 -7.85
N GLY A 104 -2.17 -1.04 -8.43
CA GLY A 104 -1.69 -2.23 -7.74
C GLY A 104 -2.38 -3.52 -8.18
N LEU A 105 -2.02 -4.63 -7.51
CA LEU A 105 -2.39 -5.98 -7.96
C LEU A 105 -3.90 -6.21 -8.04
N LEU A 106 -4.67 -5.63 -7.13
CA LEU A 106 -6.13 -5.77 -7.08
C LEU A 106 -6.86 -5.03 -8.22
N TRP A 107 -6.15 -4.13 -8.90
CA TRP A 107 -6.72 -3.18 -9.85
C TRP A 107 -6.22 -3.38 -11.29
N GLY A 108 -5.35 -4.37 -11.52
CA GLY A 108 -4.79 -4.67 -12.84
C GLY A 108 -5.72 -5.50 -13.73
N GLU A 109 -5.95 -5.04 -14.96
CA GLU A 109 -6.38 -5.88 -16.10
C GLU A 109 -5.77 -5.33 -17.39
N GLY A 110 -5.21 -6.20 -18.22
CA GLY A 110 -4.49 -5.83 -19.44
C GLY A 110 -5.24 -4.92 -20.45
N THR A 111 -6.57 -4.83 -20.39
CA THR A 111 -7.38 -4.02 -21.34
C THR A 111 -8.30 -2.98 -20.67
N THR A 112 -8.46 -2.98 -19.36
CA THR A 112 -9.23 -1.92 -18.66
C THR A 112 -8.23 -0.83 -18.31
N PRO A 113 -8.24 0.34 -18.98
CA PRO A 113 -7.10 1.25 -18.91
C PRO A 113 -6.88 1.73 -17.47
N GLU A 114 -7.96 2.13 -16.80
CA GLU A 114 -7.93 2.77 -15.49
C GLU A 114 -9.31 2.61 -14.83
N TYR A 115 -9.39 2.11 -13.60
CA TYR A 115 -10.65 1.99 -12.86
C TYR A 115 -10.64 2.90 -11.64
N SER A 116 -11.45 3.95 -11.68
CA SER A 116 -11.66 4.83 -10.53
C SER A 116 -12.90 4.42 -9.76
N LEU A 117 -12.75 4.30 -8.44
CA LEU A 117 -13.89 4.05 -7.56
C LEU A 117 -14.76 5.29 -7.37
N HIS A 118 -14.20 6.49 -7.58
CA HIS A 118 -14.85 7.76 -7.23
C HIS A 118 -15.43 7.80 -5.80
N GLY A 119 -14.83 7.07 -4.86
CA GLY A 119 -15.34 7.00 -3.49
C GLY A 119 -16.62 6.17 -3.32
N SER A 120 -17.04 5.38 -4.32
CA SER A 120 -18.28 4.61 -4.31
C SER A 120 -18.05 3.14 -3.95
N VAL A 121 -18.82 2.66 -2.97
CA VAL A 121 -18.90 1.25 -2.58
C VAL A 121 -19.48 0.41 -3.71
N GLU A 122 -20.46 0.94 -4.45
CA GLU A 122 -21.08 0.26 -5.59
C GLU A 122 -20.06 0.06 -6.73
N ASN A 123 -19.18 1.04 -6.98
CA ASN A 123 -18.10 0.88 -7.95
C ASN A 123 -17.06 -0.15 -7.49
N LEU A 124 -16.77 -0.22 -6.18
CA LEU A 124 -15.92 -1.26 -5.61
C LEU A 124 -16.54 -2.65 -5.80
N GLU A 125 -17.81 -2.83 -5.43
CA GLU A 125 -18.56 -4.07 -5.62
C GLU A 125 -18.61 -4.46 -7.09
N HIS A 126 -18.93 -3.51 -7.98
CA HIS A 126 -18.95 -3.74 -9.42
C HIS A 126 -17.60 -4.26 -9.92
N TRP A 127 -16.48 -3.68 -9.47
CA TRP A 127 -15.13 -4.08 -9.89
C TRP A 127 -14.83 -5.55 -9.60
N PHE A 128 -15.16 -6.02 -8.40
CA PHE A 128 -14.88 -7.39 -7.98
C PHE A 128 -15.94 -8.36 -8.52
N ASN A 129 -17.23 -8.01 -8.47
CA ASN A 129 -18.31 -8.89 -8.91
C ASN A 129 -18.29 -9.16 -10.42
N ARG A 130 -17.85 -8.19 -11.25
CA ARG A 130 -17.65 -8.46 -12.69
C ARG A 130 -16.51 -9.46 -12.97
N ARG A 131 -15.63 -9.72 -11.99
CA ARG A 131 -14.48 -10.66 -12.09
C ARG A 131 -14.78 -12.03 -11.50
N LEU A 132 -15.70 -12.12 -10.54
CA LEU A 132 -16.13 -13.35 -9.88
C LEU A 132 -17.14 -14.18 -10.71
N LYS A 133 -17.11 -14.10 -12.05
CA LYS A 133 -18.12 -14.65 -12.98
C LYS A 133 -18.40 -16.15 -12.90
N HIS A 134 -17.75 -16.88 -12.01
CA HIS A 134 -18.01 -18.28 -11.74
C HIS A 134 -18.36 -18.41 -10.26
N ASN A 135 -19.54 -18.98 -9.97
CA ASN A 135 -20.02 -19.53 -8.67
C ASN A 135 -21.23 -18.86 -8.01
N GLY A 136 -21.92 -17.90 -8.64
CA GLY A 136 -23.14 -17.29 -8.06
C GLY A 136 -22.88 -16.48 -6.78
N LEU A 137 -21.61 -16.26 -6.46
CA LEU A 137 -21.15 -15.41 -5.36
C LEU A 137 -21.25 -13.94 -5.79
N CYS A 138 -21.73 -13.09 -4.88
CA CYS A 138 -21.78 -11.65 -5.05
C CYS A 138 -21.24 -11.02 -3.76
N LEU A 139 -20.11 -10.33 -3.86
CA LEU A 139 -19.55 -9.58 -2.75
C LEU A 139 -20.37 -8.32 -2.49
N SER A 140 -20.59 -8.03 -1.22
CA SER A 140 -21.14 -6.78 -0.73
C SER A 140 -20.12 -6.15 0.21
N PHE A 141 -19.80 -4.88 0.02
CA PHE A 141 -18.88 -4.11 0.86
C PHE A 141 -19.60 -3.02 1.67
N LYS A 142 -20.94 -3.01 1.68
CA LYS A 142 -21.75 -1.99 2.36
C LYS A 142 -21.54 -1.90 3.86
N GLU A 143 -21.21 -3.02 4.50
CA GLU A 143 -20.96 -3.11 5.94
C GLU A 143 -19.47 -3.09 6.28
N CYS A 144 -18.59 -2.96 5.28
CA CYS A 144 -17.16 -2.91 5.50
C CYS A 144 -16.72 -1.53 5.99
N ASP A 145 -15.88 -1.54 7.03
CA ASP A 145 -15.04 -0.39 7.34
C ASP A 145 -13.91 -0.29 6.31
N PHE A 146 -13.71 0.91 5.75
CA PHE A 146 -12.56 1.19 4.90
C PHE A 146 -11.47 1.82 5.75
N VAL A 147 -10.35 1.12 5.87
CA VAL A 147 -9.19 1.58 6.63
C VAL A 147 -8.04 1.89 5.69
N LEU A 148 -7.07 2.69 6.16
CA LEU A 148 -5.84 2.89 5.39
C LEU A 148 -5.13 1.54 5.22
N CYS A 149 -4.95 1.15 3.95
CA CYS A 149 -4.14 0.01 3.54
C CYS A 149 -3.00 0.50 2.66
N HIS A 150 -1.85 -0.19 2.75
CA HIS A 150 -0.71 0.04 1.85
C HIS A 150 -0.85 -0.79 0.57
N LEU A 151 -1.38 -2.01 0.70
CA LEU A 151 -1.58 -2.97 -0.40
C LEU A 151 -0.32 -3.38 -1.17
N ASP A 152 0.87 -3.18 -0.57
CA ASP A 152 2.13 -3.73 -1.07
C ASP A 152 3.15 -3.93 0.07
N ILE A 153 2.69 -4.54 1.17
CA ILE A 153 3.56 -4.87 2.30
C ILE A 153 4.49 -6.02 1.92
N ALA A 154 5.76 -5.69 1.69
CA ALA A 154 6.82 -6.62 1.31
C ALA A 154 8.18 -6.12 1.82
N PRO A 155 9.19 -6.99 2.04
CA PRO A 155 10.48 -6.57 2.60
C PRO A 155 11.19 -5.48 1.79
N ARG A 156 11.08 -5.52 0.45
CA ARG A 156 11.62 -4.49 -0.47
C ARG A 156 11.09 -3.08 -0.23
N ASN A 157 9.94 -2.95 0.43
CA ASN A 157 9.28 -1.68 0.75
C ASN A 157 9.49 -1.26 2.22
N MET A 158 10.26 -2.04 2.99
CA MET A 158 10.61 -1.75 4.38
C MET A 158 12.04 -1.25 4.46
N LEU A 159 12.20 0.05 4.68
CA LEU A 159 13.51 0.68 4.80
C LEU A 159 13.85 0.91 6.28
N TRP A 160 14.93 0.29 6.73
CA TRP A 160 15.38 0.38 8.12
C TRP A 160 16.39 1.51 8.30
N LEU A 161 16.09 2.45 9.21
CA LEU A 161 16.84 3.69 9.45
C LEU A 161 17.71 3.58 10.71
N PRO A 162 18.94 3.04 10.63
CA PRO A 162 19.80 2.87 11.80
C PRO A 162 20.19 4.23 12.38
N GLY A 163 20.05 4.36 13.71
CA GLY A 163 20.40 5.59 14.44
C GLY A 163 19.30 6.64 14.47
N GLU A 164 18.14 6.38 13.87
CA GLU A 164 16.94 7.23 14.05
C GLU A 164 16.08 6.74 15.23
N SER A 165 15.30 7.65 15.81
CA SER A 165 14.35 7.33 16.89
C SER A 165 13.25 6.36 16.44
N THR A 166 12.87 6.44 15.17
CA THR A 166 11.95 5.53 14.51
C THR A 166 12.71 4.76 13.44
N SER A 167 12.86 3.45 13.63
CA SER A 167 13.70 2.61 12.81
C SER A 167 13.08 2.19 11.49
N LEU A 168 11.77 2.35 11.29
CA LEU A 168 11.05 1.87 10.11
C LEU A 168 10.55 3.04 9.27
N ALA A 169 10.91 3.03 7.99
CA ALA A 169 10.23 3.77 6.94
C ALA A 169 9.56 2.81 5.95
N ILE A 170 8.35 3.15 5.50
CA ILE A 170 7.63 2.39 4.47
C ILE A 170 7.60 3.22 3.18
N VAL A 171 7.92 2.57 2.06
CA VAL A 171 8.02 3.19 0.73
C VAL A 171 7.09 2.51 -0.27
N ASP A 172 6.97 3.11 -1.47
CA ASP A 172 6.11 2.64 -2.57
C ASP A 172 4.59 2.68 -2.26
N TRP A 173 4.08 3.90 -2.18
CA TRP A 173 2.69 4.20 -1.80
C TRP A 173 1.71 4.16 -2.98
N ALA A 174 2.11 3.58 -4.12
CA ALA A 174 1.33 3.61 -5.35
C ALA A 174 -0.05 2.94 -5.20
N SER A 175 -0.13 1.89 -4.38
CA SER A 175 -1.36 1.11 -4.18
C SER A 175 -2.18 1.54 -2.96
N ALA A 176 -1.68 2.51 -2.19
CA ALA A 176 -2.27 2.85 -0.89
C ALA A 176 -3.64 3.54 -1.02
N GLY A 177 -4.48 3.33 -0.01
CA GLY A 177 -5.81 3.94 0.03
C GLY A 177 -6.70 3.39 1.14
N TYR A 178 -7.93 3.91 1.18
CA TYR A 178 -8.96 3.40 2.08
C TYR A 178 -9.68 2.23 1.41
N TYR A 179 -9.49 1.03 1.96
CA TYR A 179 -10.04 -0.20 1.40
C TYR A 179 -10.50 -1.14 2.53
N PRO A 180 -11.29 -2.19 2.22
CA PRO A 180 -11.60 -3.21 3.21
C PRO A 180 -10.30 -3.78 3.76
N ARG A 181 -10.16 -3.81 5.08
CA ARG A 181 -8.95 -4.28 5.77
C ARG A 181 -8.50 -5.68 5.32
N MET A 182 -9.47 -6.53 4.96
CA MET A 182 -9.22 -7.86 4.40
C MET A 182 -8.36 -7.86 3.13
N PHE A 183 -8.30 -6.77 2.36
CA PHE A 183 -7.48 -6.69 1.16
C PHE A 183 -5.98 -6.78 1.48
N GLU A 184 -5.53 -6.17 2.57
CA GLU A 184 -4.14 -6.28 3.02
C GLU A 184 -3.80 -7.74 3.37
N TRP A 185 -4.72 -8.41 4.08
CA TRP A 185 -4.63 -9.85 4.38
C TRP A 185 -4.59 -10.72 3.11
N CYS A 186 -5.47 -10.46 2.15
CA CYS A 186 -5.53 -11.20 0.89
C CYS A 186 -4.21 -11.07 0.12
N LEU A 187 -3.62 -9.88 0.07
CA LEU A 187 -2.34 -9.67 -0.62
C LEU A 187 -1.19 -10.37 0.11
N LEU A 188 -1.13 -10.30 1.45
CA LEU A 188 -0.16 -11.08 2.21
C LEU A 188 -0.30 -12.59 1.95
N ASN A 189 -1.52 -13.11 1.80
CA ASN A 189 -1.75 -14.50 1.40
C ASN A 189 -1.25 -14.80 -0.02
N ILE A 190 -1.54 -13.94 -0.99
CA ILE A 190 -1.11 -14.11 -2.40
C ILE A 190 0.42 -14.14 -2.53
N PHE A 191 1.12 -13.41 -1.66
CA PHE A 191 2.58 -13.37 -1.63
C PHE A 191 3.22 -14.32 -0.60
N SER A 192 2.44 -15.09 0.16
CA SER A 192 2.98 -16.03 1.15
C SER A 192 3.94 -17.03 0.50
N GLY A 193 5.08 -17.26 1.17
CA GLY A 193 6.18 -18.10 0.69
C GLY A 193 7.11 -17.46 -0.34
N LYS A 194 6.77 -16.29 -0.92
CA LYS A 194 7.66 -15.60 -1.88
C LYS A 194 8.81 -14.86 -1.21
N ASP A 195 8.56 -14.30 -0.03
CA ASP A 195 9.56 -13.57 0.77
C ASP A 195 9.88 -14.35 2.06
N GLY A 196 10.02 -15.68 1.94
CA GLY A 196 10.22 -16.58 3.07
C GLY A 196 9.01 -16.59 4.00
N ARG A 197 9.26 -16.40 5.31
CA ARG A 197 8.21 -16.38 6.34
C ARG A 197 7.61 -15.00 6.60
N PHE A 198 8.03 -13.97 5.86
CA PHE A 198 7.68 -12.58 6.13
C PHE A 198 6.16 -12.36 6.22
N GLN A 199 5.40 -12.79 5.20
CA GLN A 199 3.96 -12.58 5.14
C GLN A 199 3.23 -13.26 6.30
N ASP A 200 3.64 -14.49 6.64
CA ASP A 200 3.03 -15.25 7.73
C ASP A 200 3.28 -14.57 9.07
N LEU A 201 4.52 -14.14 9.32
CA LEU A 201 4.91 -13.43 10.54
C LEU A 201 4.22 -12.06 10.66
N VAL A 202 4.09 -11.31 9.56
CA VAL A 202 3.38 -10.01 9.58
C VAL A 202 1.89 -10.23 9.88
N LYS A 203 1.25 -11.24 9.29
CA LYS A 203 -0.16 -11.56 9.55
C LYS A 203 -0.42 -11.88 11.03
N GLU A 204 0.52 -12.54 11.71
CA GLU A 204 0.42 -12.81 13.16
C GLU A 204 0.33 -11.53 14.00
N THR A 205 0.77 -10.38 13.47
CA THR A 205 0.70 -9.08 14.17
C THR A 205 -0.57 -8.28 13.89
N MET A 206 -1.32 -8.65 12.85
CA MET A 206 -2.51 -7.95 12.41
C MET A 206 -3.70 -8.28 13.33
N GLU A 207 -4.62 -7.32 13.46
CA GLU A 207 -5.83 -7.54 14.25
C GLU A 207 -6.65 -8.72 13.69
N PRO A 208 -7.25 -9.57 14.55
CA PRO A 208 -8.13 -10.62 14.10
C PRO A 208 -9.27 -10.08 13.24
N PHE A 209 -9.80 -10.91 12.35
CA PHE A 209 -11.06 -10.62 11.69
C PHE A 209 -12.20 -10.52 12.72
N THR A 210 -13.06 -9.54 12.51
CA THR A 210 -14.38 -9.49 13.15
C THR A 210 -15.22 -10.69 12.69
N GLU A 211 -16.30 -11.01 13.40
CA GLU A 211 -17.14 -12.17 13.05
C GLU A 211 -17.72 -12.07 11.63
N TRP A 212 -18.15 -10.87 11.19
CA TRP A 212 -18.65 -10.67 9.82
C TRP A 212 -17.56 -10.84 8.75
N GLU A 213 -16.32 -10.42 9.02
CA GLU A 213 -15.19 -10.62 8.11
C GLU A 213 -14.83 -12.09 7.97
N LYS A 214 -15.03 -12.90 9.02
CA LYS A 214 -14.84 -14.36 8.97
C LYS A 214 -15.92 -15.06 8.15
N GLU A 215 -17.16 -14.61 8.26
CA GLU A 215 -18.30 -15.15 7.49
C GLU A 215 -18.24 -14.79 6.00
N SER A 216 -17.47 -13.76 5.64
CA SER A 216 -17.30 -13.27 4.27
C SER A 216 -16.11 -13.90 3.50
N GLN A 217 -15.43 -14.89 4.10
CA GLN A 217 -14.38 -15.70 3.45
C GLN A 217 -14.98 -16.84 2.61
#